data_AF-A0A6L7CHS9-F1
#
_entry.id   AF-A0A6L7CHS9-F1
#
_cell.length_a   1.000
_cell.length_b   1.000
_cell.length_c   1.000
_cell.angle_alpha   90.00
_cell.angle_beta   90.00
_cell.angle_gamma   90.00
#
_symmetry.space_group_name_H-M   'P 1'
#
loop_
_entity.id
_entity.type
_entity.pdbx_description
1 polymer ?
#
loop_
_entity_poly.entity_id
_entity_poly.type
_entity_poly.pdbx_seq_one_letter_code
_entity_poly.pdbx_strand_id
1 'polypeptide(L)' 'EYYTKTESDARYIQNWEYTAEVVYKPANNETSWTFRAPAGCTISGIIVEETGSNSADNISGVYYKAAQIYINGAWRSVSG' A
#
# COMPACT_ATOMS: atom_id res chain seq x y z
N GLU A 1 14.02 -33.47 8.42
CA GLU A 1 14.69 -32.74 9.52
C GLU A 1 13.64 -31.93 10.26
N TYR A 2 13.74 -31.80 11.59
CA TYR A 2 12.84 -30.96 12.39
C TYR A 2 13.62 -29.74 12.87
N TYR A 3 13.02 -28.56 12.75
CA TYR A 3 13.60 -27.31 13.23
C TYR A 3 13.04 -26.96 14.61
N THR A 4 13.87 -26.37 15.46
CA THR A 4 13.42 -25.68 16.67
C THR A 4 12.57 -24.46 16.31
N LYS A 5 11.83 -23.91 17.29
CA LYS A 5 11.07 -22.68 17.09
C LYS A 5 11.96 -21.53 16.64
N THR A 6 13.11 -21.33 17.29
CA THR A 6 14.07 -20.27 16.92
C THR A 6 14.57 -20.42 15.50
N GLU A 7 14.92 -21.63 15.06
CA GLU A 7 15.34 -21.89 13.68
C GLU A 7 14.21 -21.64 12.68
N SER A 8 12.98 -21.98 13.04
CA SER A 8 11.80 -21.73 12.19
C SER A 8 11.47 -20.25 12.09
N ASP A 9 11.51 -19.53 13.22
CA ASP A 9 11.21 -18.10 13.31
C ASP A 9 12.23 -17.26 12.51
N ALA A 10 13.47 -17.75 12.36
CA ALA A 10 14.50 -17.13 11.52
C ALA A 10 14.34 -17.40 10.01
N ARG A 11 13.56 -18.41 9.61
CA ARG A 11 13.45 -18.88 8.21
C ARG A 11 12.13 -18.54 7.55
N TYR A 12 11.04 -18.54 8.31
CA TYR A 12 9.68 -18.48 7.76
C TYR A 12 8.95 -17.24 8.23
N ILE A 13 8.13 -16.66 7.33
CA ILE A 13 7.22 -15.57 7.68
C ILE A 13 6.19 -16.10 8.67
N GLN A 14 6.03 -15.41 9.79
CA GLN A 14 5.05 -15.75 10.83
C GLN A 14 3.73 -15.00 10.65
N ASN A 15 3.75 -13.81 10.02
CA ASN A 15 2.55 -13.03 9.75
C ASN A 15 2.75 -12.10 8.54
N TRP A 16 1.64 -11.71 7.91
CA TRP A 16 1.58 -10.75 6.81
C TRP A 16 0.47 -9.76 7.07
N GLU A 17 0.79 -8.47 7.03
CA GLU A 17 -0.18 -7.39 7.21
C GLU A 17 0.10 -6.23 6.25
N TYR A 18 -0.90 -5.35 6.12
CA TYR A 18 -0.71 -4.04 5.51
C TYR A 18 -0.57 -2.98 6.59
N THR A 19 0.23 -1.94 6.34
CA THR A 19 0.28 -0.76 7.20
C THR A 19 -1.05 -0.01 7.19
N ALA A 20 -1.13 1.02 8.05
CA ALA A 20 -2.14 2.05 7.89
C ALA A 20 -2.11 2.64 6.47
N GLU A 21 -3.28 3.06 6.02
CA GLU A 21 -3.49 3.67 4.72
C GLU A 21 -2.90 5.08 4.66
N VAL A 22 -2.33 5.43 3.52
CA VAL A 22 -1.80 6.75 3.19
C VAL A 22 -2.48 7.26 1.93
N VAL A 23 -2.65 8.58 1.82
CA VAL A 23 -3.29 9.21 0.66
C VAL A 23 -2.26 9.97 -0.18
N TYR A 24 -2.37 9.85 -1.49
CA TYR A 24 -1.79 10.78 -2.45
C TYR A 24 -2.93 11.54 -3.14
N LYS A 25 -2.96 12.86 -2.98
CA LYS A 25 -3.93 13.76 -3.62
C LYS A 25 -3.17 14.96 -4.20
N PRO A 26 -3.19 15.20 -5.52
CA PRO A 26 -2.70 16.45 -6.10
C PRO A 26 -3.48 17.67 -5.58
N ALA A 27 -2.88 18.85 -5.68
CA ALA A 27 -3.42 20.07 -5.07
C ALA A 27 -4.76 20.55 -5.68
N ASN A 28 -5.03 20.20 -6.94
CA ASN A 28 -6.27 20.55 -7.64
C ASN A 28 -6.64 19.47 -8.67
N ASN A 29 -7.88 19.53 -9.16
CA ASN A 29 -8.48 18.61 -10.12
C ASN A 29 -8.21 18.98 -11.60
N GLU A 30 -7.44 20.03 -11.86
CA GLU A 30 -7.08 20.53 -13.20
C GLU A 30 -5.65 20.12 -13.62
N THR A 31 -4.88 19.53 -12.72
CA THR A 31 -3.51 19.10 -12.97
C THR A 31 -3.50 17.64 -13.40
N SER A 32 -2.91 17.32 -14.54
CA SER A 32 -2.64 15.92 -14.92
C SER A 32 -1.57 15.31 -14.01
N TRP A 33 -1.81 14.09 -13.53
CA TRP A 33 -0.88 13.40 -12.66
C TRP A 33 -0.82 11.91 -12.99
N THR A 34 0.26 11.27 -12.57
CA THR A 34 0.41 9.82 -12.62
C THR A 34 0.87 9.35 -11.27
N PHE A 35 0.14 8.38 -10.71
CA PHE A 35 0.56 7.68 -9.51
C PHE A 35 0.90 6.24 -9.86
N ARG A 36 2.01 5.77 -9.29
CA ARG A 36 2.36 4.35 -9.22
C ARG A 36 2.59 4.05 -7.76
N ALA A 37 1.96 2.99 -7.25
CA ALA A 37 2.20 2.55 -5.89
C ALA A 37 3.71 2.37 -5.69
N PRO A 38 4.31 2.91 -4.61
CA PRO A 38 5.71 2.66 -4.30
C PRO A 38 6.00 1.16 -4.18
N ALA A 39 7.28 0.78 -4.28
CA ALA A 39 7.69 -0.61 -4.10
C ALA A 39 7.13 -1.19 -2.78
N GLY A 40 6.58 -2.41 -2.86
CA GLY A 40 5.95 -3.06 -1.70
C GLY A 40 4.60 -2.49 -1.28
N CYS A 41 4.04 -1.51 -2.00
CA CYS A 41 2.72 -0.95 -1.71
C CYS A 41 1.65 -1.49 -2.67
N THR A 42 0.41 -1.46 -2.19
CA THR A 42 -0.79 -1.72 -3.00
C THR A 42 -1.76 -0.55 -2.91
N ILE A 43 -2.54 -0.32 -3.98
CA ILE A 43 -3.65 0.63 -3.97
C ILE A 43 -4.79 0.00 -3.17
N SER A 44 -5.36 0.75 -2.24
CA SER A 44 -6.46 0.32 -1.37
C SER A 44 -7.74 1.13 -1.54
N GLY A 45 -7.69 2.23 -2.28
CA GLY A 45 -8.86 3.03 -2.63
C GLY A 45 -8.54 4.12 -3.62
N ILE A 46 -9.60 4.73 -4.18
CA ILE A 46 -9.52 5.90 -5.04
C ILE A 46 -10.47 6.97 -4.51
N ILE A 47 -10.09 8.23 -4.65
CA ILE A 47 -10.96 9.37 -4.40
C ILE A 47 -11.47 9.82 -5.77
N VAL A 48 -12.77 9.70 -5.97
CA VAL A 48 -13.45 10.20 -7.17
C VAL A 48 -14.08 11.54 -6.83
N GLU A 49 -13.91 12.52 -7.71
CA GLU A 49 -14.44 13.88 -7.53
C GLU A 49 -15.29 14.26 -8.73
N GLU A 50 -16.52 14.67 -8.44
CA GLU A 50 -17.46 15.24 -9.39
C GLU A 50 -16.98 16.61 -9.86
N THR A 51 -16.98 16.83 -11.17
CA THR A 51 -16.42 18.06 -11.78
C THR A 51 -17.48 18.98 -12.38
N GLY A 52 -18.77 18.67 -12.21
CA GLY A 52 -19.89 19.51 -12.63
C GLY A 52 -20.77 18.87 -13.71
N SER A 53 -21.64 19.67 -14.31
CA SER A 53 -22.61 19.17 -15.30
C SER A 53 -21.96 18.91 -16.66
N ASN A 54 -22.29 17.76 -17.25
CA ASN A 54 -21.80 17.31 -18.56
C ASN A 54 -20.27 17.10 -18.62
N SER A 55 -19.64 16.78 -17.50
CA SER A 55 -18.23 16.39 -17.42
C SER A 55 -18.08 14.95 -16.96
N ALA A 56 -16.86 14.41 -17.09
CA ALA A 56 -16.51 13.11 -16.54
C ALA A 56 -16.02 13.26 -15.10
N ASP A 57 -16.24 12.21 -14.29
CA ASP A 57 -15.63 12.09 -12.98
C ASP A 57 -14.10 12.05 -13.08
N ASN A 58 -13.44 12.79 -12.19
CA ASN A 58 -11.98 12.78 -12.08
C ASN A 58 -11.55 11.89 -10.91
N ILE A 59 -10.42 11.21 -11.08
CA ILE A 59 -9.70 10.67 -9.92
C ILE A 59 -8.95 11.85 -9.30
N SER A 60 -9.31 12.21 -8.07
CA SER A 60 -8.68 13.31 -7.32
C SER A 60 -7.66 12.84 -6.29
N GLY A 61 -7.51 11.54 -6.12
CA GLY A 61 -6.47 10.96 -5.28
C GLY A 61 -6.57 9.45 -5.21
N VAL A 62 -5.57 8.85 -4.59
CA VAL A 62 -5.51 7.41 -4.31
C VAL A 62 -5.11 7.18 -2.87
N TYR A 63 -5.68 6.13 -2.32
CA TYR A 63 -5.22 5.55 -1.07
C TYR A 63 -4.34 4.34 -1.37
N TYR A 64 -3.25 4.20 -0.63
CA TYR A 64 -2.34 3.07 -0.74
C TYR A 64 -1.78 2.68 0.62
N LYS A 65 -1.29 1.45 0.74
CA LYS A 65 -0.70 0.90 1.96
C LYS A 65 0.47 -0.01 1.66
N ALA A 66 1.45 -0.04 2.55
CA ALA A 66 2.65 -0.86 2.40
C ALA A 66 2.41 -2.27 2.96
N ALA A 67 2.87 -3.30 2.25
CA ALA A 67 2.92 -4.65 2.77
C ALA A 67 4.09 -4.82 3.74
N GLN A 68 3.87 -5.58 4.80
CA GLN A 68 4.87 -5.90 5.80
C GLN A 68 4.72 -7.35 6.27
N ILE A 69 5.85 -7.94 6.62
CA ILE A 69 5.94 -9.31 7.15
C ILE A 69 6.51 -9.30 8.54
N TYR A 70 6.00 -10.17 9.40
CA TYR A 70 6.61 -10.45 10.69
C TYR A 70 7.51 -11.67 10.55
N ILE A 71 8.81 -11.46 10.74
CA ILE A 71 9.83 -12.50 10.68
C ILE A 71 10.92 -12.25 11.72
N ASN A 72 11.35 -13.31 12.39
CA ASN A 72 12.37 -13.30 13.42
C ASN A 72 12.14 -12.23 14.50
N GLY A 73 10.90 -12.14 14.98
CA GLY A 73 10.54 -11.24 16.07
C GLY A 73 10.31 -9.78 15.67
N ALA A 74 10.40 -9.42 14.38
CA ALA A 74 10.28 -8.03 13.92
C ALA A 74 9.43 -7.88 12.65
N TRP A 75 8.75 -6.74 12.53
CA TRP A 75 8.11 -6.31 11.29
C TRP A 75 9.15 -5.79 10.29
N ARG A 76 9.01 -6.19 9.03
CA ARG A 76 9.85 -5.77 7.90
C ARG A 76 8.97 -5.34 6.74
N SER A 77 9.32 -4.23 6.09
CA SER A 77 8.68 -3.81 4.85
C SER A 77 9.01 -4.79 3.72
N VAL A 78 8.02 -5.09 2.88
CA VAL A 78 8.21 -5.87 1.66
C VAL A 78 8.77 -4.95 0.57
N SER A 79 9.75 -5.42 -0.19
CA SER A 79 10.22 -4.74 -1.40
C SER A 79 9.39 -5.17 -2.61
N GLY A 80 9.21 -4.27 -3.58
CA GLY A 80 8.54 -4.53 -4.86
C GLY A 80 9.49 -4.80 -6.00
#